data_AF-A0AAU1N3G2-F1
#
_entry.id   AF-A0AAU1N3G2-F1
#
_cell.length_a   1.000
_cell.length_b   1.000
_cell.length_c   1.000
_cell.angle_alpha   90.00
_cell.angle_beta   90.00
_cell.angle_gamma   90.00
#
_symmetry.space_group_name_H-M   'P 1'
#
loop_
_entity.id
_entity.type
_entity.pdbx_description
1 polymer ?
#
loop_
_entity_poly.entity_id
_entity_poly.type
_entity_poly.pdbx_seq_one_letter_code
_entity_poly.pdbx_strand_id
1 'polypeptide(L)'
;MNLSRPARITLRIAAALGFAVIYVPLLLVLVNSLNPDRSSGWPPPGLTFDWWADAWHSSGARDALWTSVKAGLGATAIALVLGTLIAFACQRYRFFGRDAVSFVVVLPIALPGIVTGVALNTAFRTVLEPLGVGLGLFTVIVGHATFCIVVVSNNVIARLRRMPGSYEEAAMDLGAHSFRTFVDITFPLVRSALVAGGLLAFALSFDEIVVTTFTAGPGIQTLPVWIFSNMARPQQAPVVNVVAAVLVLLSVIPIYLAQRLSSDTASGSRI
;
A
#
# COMPACT_ATOMS: atom_id res chain seq x y z
N MET A 1 9.85 31.05 -17.74
CA MET A 1 8.44 31.44 -17.97
C MET A 1 8.02 32.35 -16.82
N ASN A 2 7.77 33.63 -17.07
CA ASN A 2 7.31 34.56 -16.03
C ASN A 2 5.78 34.61 -16.05
N LEU A 3 5.14 33.98 -15.06
CA LEU A 3 3.68 34.01 -14.92
C LEU A 3 3.21 35.43 -14.58
N SER A 4 2.10 35.87 -15.17
CA SER A 4 1.48 37.15 -14.83
C SER A 4 1.01 37.17 -13.36
N ARG A 5 0.97 38.35 -12.73
CA ARG A 5 0.44 38.50 -11.35
C ARG A 5 -0.92 37.80 -11.14
N PRO A 6 -1.93 37.97 -12.02
CA PRO A 6 -3.20 37.26 -11.86
C PRO A 6 -3.04 35.75 -12.01
N ALA A 7 -2.27 35.26 -12.97
CA ALA A 7 -2.02 33.82 -13.13
C ALA A 7 -1.37 33.20 -11.87
N ARG A 8 -0.43 33.91 -11.23
CA ARG A 8 0.20 33.46 -9.98
C ARG A 8 -0.80 33.40 -8.81
N ILE A 9 -1.71 34.37 -8.72
CA ILE A 9 -2.74 34.40 -7.68
C ILE A 9 -3.74 33.25 -7.90
N THR A 10 -4.24 33.08 -9.13
CA THR A 10 -5.16 31.98 -9.47
C THR A 10 -4.54 30.63 -9.17
N LEU A 11 -3.27 30.40 -9.55
CA LEU A 11 -2.57 29.14 -9.26
C LEU A 11 -2.44 28.89 -7.75
N ARG A 12 -2.14 29.94 -6.96
CA ARG A 12 -2.03 29.84 -5.50
C ARG A 12 -3.37 29.52 -4.85
N ILE A 13 -4.45 30.16 -5.30
CA ILE A 13 -5.80 29.90 -4.80
C ILE A 13 -6.22 28.47 -5.14
N ALA A 14 -6.01 28.04 -6.39
CA ALA A 14 -6.31 26.67 -6.82
C ALA A 14 -5.50 25.63 -6.01
N ALA A 15 -4.21 25.87 -5.78
CA ALA A 15 -3.38 25.01 -4.95
C ALA A 15 -3.85 24.98 -3.49
N ALA A 16 -4.19 26.15 -2.91
CA ALA A 16 -4.69 26.24 -1.53
C ALA A 16 -6.02 25.50 -1.36
N LEU A 17 -6.95 25.64 -2.33
CA LEU A 17 -8.19 24.88 -2.36
C LEU A 17 -7.94 23.37 -2.46
N GLY A 18 -7.04 22.95 -3.35
CA GLY A 18 -6.66 21.54 -3.47
C GLY A 18 -6.11 20.97 -2.17
N PHE A 19 -5.19 21.69 -1.51
CA PHE A 19 -4.67 21.29 -0.21
C PHE A 19 -5.74 21.32 0.88
N ALA A 20 -6.63 22.30 0.89
CA ALA A 20 -7.71 22.37 1.86
C ALA A 20 -8.65 21.15 1.76
N VAL A 21 -9.02 20.74 0.55
CA VAL A 21 -9.87 19.55 0.33
C VAL A 21 -9.24 18.28 0.89
N ILE A 22 -7.91 18.15 0.83
CA ILE A 22 -7.19 16.98 1.34
C ILE A 22 -6.98 17.07 2.86
N TYR A 23 -6.49 18.21 3.35
CA TYR A 23 -6.04 18.33 4.74
C TYR A 23 -7.14 18.68 5.73
N VAL A 24 -8.21 19.36 5.31
CA VAL A 24 -9.31 19.70 6.24
C VAL A 24 -9.98 18.45 6.79
N PRO A 25 -10.39 17.43 6.01
CA PRO A 25 -10.96 16.21 6.56
C PRO A 25 -10.02 15.46 7.51
N LEU A 26 -8.72 15.39 7.19
CA LEU A 26 -7.71 14.80 8.07
C LEU A 26 -7.59 15.57 9.38
N LEU A 27 -7.61 16.91 9.33
CA LEU A 27 -7.61 17.75 10.52
C LEU A 27 -8.90 17.58 11.34
N LEU A 28 -10.05 17.41 10.69
CA LEU A 28 -11.31 17.09 11.39
C LEU A 28 -11.23 15.75 12.10
N VAL A 29 -10.59 14.73 11.53
CA VAL A 29 -10.36 13.45 12.23
C VAL A 29 -9.49 13.66 13.47
N LEU A 30 -8.42 14.45 13.37
CA LEU A 30 -7.57 14.78 14.52
C LEU A 30 -8.34 15.53 15.61
N VAL A 31 -9.14 16.54 15.24
CA VAL A 31 -9.96 17.29 16.21
C VAL A 31 -11.04 16.41 16.84
N ASN A 32 -11.71 15.57 16.04
CA ASN A 32 -12.72 14.65 16.54
C ASN A 32 -12.15 13.54 17.44
N SER A 33 -10.86 13.21 17.33
CA SER A 33 -10.19 12.29 18.27
C SER A 33 -10.08 12.85 19.69
N LEU A 34 -10.25 14.16 19.85
CA LEU A 34 -10.23 14.87 21.13
C LEU A 34 -11.64 15.31 21.59
N ASN A 35 -12.68 14.98 20.83
CA ASN A 35 -14.05 15.40 21.14
C ASN A 35 -14.61 14.54 22.30
N PRO A 36 -15.05 15.16 23.42
CA PRO A 36 -15.64 14.43 24.53
C PRO A 36 -17.02 13.83 24.18
N ASP A 37 -17.73 14.40 23.22
CA ASP A 37 -19.08 13.96 22.84
C ASP A 37 -19.06 12.72 21.95
N ARG A 38 -19.94 11.76 22.28
CA ARG A 38 -20.12 10.51 21.52
C ARG A 38 -20.90 10.67 20.22
N SER A 39 -21.66 11.76 20.09
CA SER A 39 -22.54 12.03 18.95
C SER A 39 -21.86 12.82 17.82
N SER A 40 -20.55 13.06 17.89
CA SER A 40 -19.78 13.84 16.89
C SER A 40 -20.40 15.23 16.61
N GLY A 41 -21.04 15.84 17.60
CA GLY A 41 -21.55 17.21 17.51
C GLY A 41 -20.42 18.19 17.19
N TRP A 42 -20.69 19.14 16.29
CA TRP A 42 -19.73 20.17 15.88
C TRP A 42 -20.26 21.58 16.16
N PRO A 43 -19.46 22.47 16.75
CA PRO A 43 -18.07 22.27 17.22
C PRO A 43 -18.00 21.43 18.51
N PRO A 44 -16.84 20.78 18.80
CA PRO A 44 -16.65 20.05 20.06
C PRO A 44 -16.84 20.99 21.25
N PRO A 45 -17.57 20.58 22.31
CA PRO A 45 -17.79 21.45 23.48
C PRO A 45 -16.53 21.60 24.35
N GLY A 46 -15.53 20.75 24.17
CA GLY A 46 -14.26 20.76 24.87
C GLY A 46 -13.25 19.78 24.24
N LEU A 47 -12.12 19.58 24.91
CA LEU A 47 -11.09 18.61 24.52
C LEU A 47 -10.88 17.59 25.63
N THR A 48 -10.76 16.30 25.28
CA THR A 48 -10.40 15.21 26.21
C THR A 48 -9.39 14.26 25.61
N PHE A 49 -8.63 13.58 26.46
CA PHE A 49 -7.74 12.47 26.12
C PHE A 49 -8.25 11.11 26.63
N ASP A 50 -9.43 11.04 27.24
CA ASP A 50 -9.97 9.80 27.83
C ASP A 50 -10.10 8.69 26.78
N TRP A 51 -10.55 9.03 25.58
CA TRP A 51 -10.69 8.10 24.46
C TRP A 51 -9.36 7.54 23.96
N TRP A 52 -8.23 8.22 24.23
CA TRP A 52 -6.91 7.70 23.89
C TRP A 52 -6.52 6.54 24.82
N ALA A 53 -6.88 6.62 26.09
CA ALA A 53 -6.72 5.51 27.03
C ALA A 53 -7.65 4.34 26.63
N ASP A 54 -8.90 4.61 26.27
CA ASP A 54 -9.84 3.57 25.84
C ASP A 54 -9.40 2.90 24.54
N ALA A 55 -8.94 3.68 23.56
CA ALA A 55 -8.39 3.17 22.31
C ALA A 55 -7.16 2.32 22.54
N TRP A 56 -6.28 2.73 23.47
CA TRP A 56 -5.17 1.90 23.87
C TRP A 56 -5.65 0.56 24.40
N HIS A 57 -6.68 0.48 25.24
CA HIS A 57 -7.15 -0.78 25.84
C HIS A 57 -8.13 -1.59 24.97
N SER A 58 -8.52 -1.08 23.79
CA SER A 58 -9.40 -1.78 22.87
C SER A 58 -8.73 -3.02 22.27
N SER A 59 -9.11 -4.21 22.73
CA SER A 59 -8.64 -5.48 22.16
C SER A 59 -8.99 -5.58 20.68
N GLY A 60 -10.21 -5.19 20.29
CA GLY A 60 -10.64 -5.19 18.89
C GLY A 60 -9.76 -4.34 17.98
N ALA A 61 -9.38 -3.14 18.41
CA ALA A 61 -8.49 -2.28 17.62
C ALA A 61 -7.07 -2.86 17.52
N ARG A 62 -6.53 -3.42 18.62
CA ARG A 62 -5.20 -4.06 18.65
C ARG A 62 -5.14 -5.31 17.77
N ASP A 63 -6.13 -6.17 17.87
CA ASP A 63 -6.22 -7.40 17.07
C ASP A 63 -6.37 -7.08 15.58
N ALA A 64 -7.17 -6.06 15.25
CA ALA A 64 -7.33 -5.60 13.88
C ALA A 64 -6.06 -4.96 13.31
N LEU A 65 -5.33 -4.18 14.13
CA LEU A 65 -4.02 -3.64 13.77
C LEU A 65 -3.04 -4.77 13.44
N TRP A 66 -2.94 -5.78 14.30
CA TRP A 66 -2.00 -6.88 14.08
C TRP A 66 -2.39 -7.74 12.88
N THR A 67 -3.69 -7.92 12.64
CA THR A 67 -4.21 -8.57 11.43
C THR A 67 -3.83 -7.79 10.17
N SER A 68 -3.98 -6.45 10.16
CA SER A 68 -3.53 -5.59 9.06
C SER A 68 -2.02 -5.67 8.83
N VAL A 69 -1.21 -5.65 9.89
CA VAL A 69 0.25 -5.76 9.76
C VAL A 69 0.64 -7.11 9.16
N LYS A 70 0.06 -8.22 9.64
CA LYS A 70 0.32 -9.55 9.06
C LYS A 70 -0.11 -9.63 7.60
N ALA A 71 -1.30 -9.13 7.27
CA ALA A 71 -1.81 -9.11 5.90
C ALA A 71 -0.89 -8.28 4.99
N GLY A 72 -0.54 -7.06 5.41
CA GLY A 72 0.36 -6.14 4.72
C GLY A 72 1.73 -6.74 4.47
N LEU A 73 2.39 -7.27 5.50
CA LEU A 73 3.72 -7.87 5.36
C LEU A 73 3.68 -9.14 4.50
N GLY A 74 2.67 -9.99 4.67
CA GLY A 74 2.50 -11.20 3.87
C GLY A 74 2.30 -10.89 2.38
N ALA A 75 1.39 -9.98 2.06
CA ALA A 75 1.13 -9.55 0.69
C ALA A 75 2.36 -8.88 0.06
N THR A 76 3.06 -8.04 0.83
CA THR A 76 4.29 -7.37 0.40
C THR A 76 5.41 -8.38 0.13
N ALA A 77 5.59 -9.38 0.98
CA ALA A 77 6.60 -10.42 0.78
C ALA A 77 6.35 -11.21 -0.51
N ILE A 78 5.10 -11.62 -0.75
CA ILE A 78 4.71 -12.30 -2.00
C ILE A 78 4.95 -11.38 -3.20
N ALA A 79 4.56 -10.11 -3.11
CA ALA A 79 4.73 -9.13 -4.18
C ALA A 79 6.20 -8.83 -4.47
N LEU A 80 7.06 -8.75 -3.46
CA LEU A 80 8.50 -8.56 -3.63
C LEU A 80 9.14 -9.72 -4.40
N VAL A 81 8.71 -10.96 -4.17
CA VAL A 81 9.23 -12.11 -4.90
C VAL A 81 8.63 -12.14 -6.32
N LEU A 82 7.31 -12.27 -6.43
CA LEU A 82 6.64 -12.49 -7.71
C LEU A 82 6.69 -11.26 -8.62
N GLY A 83 6.50 -10.05 -8.08
CA GLY A 83 6.59 -8.81 -8.83
C GLY A 83 7.99 -8.56 -9.39
N THR A 84 9.03 -8.93 -8.64
CA THR A 84 10.42 -8.85 -9.13
C THR A 84 10.66 -9.87 -10.25
N LEU A 85 10.25 -11.13 -10.06
CA LEU A 85 10.39 -12.17 -11.10
C LEU A 85 9.68 -11.76 -12.40
N ILE A 86 8.45 -11.25 -12.31
CA ILE A 86 7.69 -10.73 -13.45
C ILE A 86 8.42 -9.55 -14.10
N ALA A 87 8.91 -8.60 -13.30
CA ALA A 87 9.63 -7.44 -13.81
C ALA A 87 10.88 -7.85 -14.61
N PHE A 88 11.67 -8.79 -14.11
CA PHE A 88 12.83 -9.32 -14.81
C PHE A 88 12.45 -10.07 -16.07
N ALA A 89 11.47 -10.98 -16.00
CA ALA A 89 10.99 -11.74 -17.14
C ALA A 89 10.53 -10.81 -18.27
N CYS A 90 9.65 -9.87 -17.95
CA CYS A 90 9.06 -8.95 -18.91
C CYS A 90 10.04 -7.86 -19.39
N GLN A 91 11.03 -7.43 -18.61
CA GLN A 91 11.96 -6.38 -19.02
C GLN A 91 13.19 -6.92 -19.77
N ARG A 92 13.68 -8.11 -19.41
CA ARG A 92 14.94 -8.67 -19.95
C ARG A 92 14.72 -9.62 -21.14
N TYR A 93 13.60 -10.31 -21.21
CA TYR A 93 13.38 -11.34 -22.22
C TYR A 93 12.24 -10.98 -23.19
N ARG A 94 12.39 -11.43 -24.44
CA ARG A 94 11.32 -11.44 -25.43
C ARG A 94 10.85 -12.89 -25.59
N PHE A 95 9.60 -13.16 -25.25
CA PHE A 95 9.00 -14.49 -25.33
C PHE A 95 7.54 -14.41 -25.79
N PHE A 96 7.02 -15.52 -26.32
CA PHE A 96 5.63 -15.61 -26.77
C PHE A 96 4.66 -15.47 -25.58
N GLY A 97 3.70 -14.54 -25.67
CA GLY A 97 2.74 -14.28 -24.59
C GLY A 97 3.17 -13.23 -23.54
N ARG A 98 4.32 -12.57 -23.71
CA ARG A 98 4.79 -11.48 -22.83
C ARG A 98 3.74 -10.39 -22.59
N ASP A 99 3.03 -9.99 -23.65
CA ASP A 99 2.02 -8.93 -23.56
C ASP A 99 0.77 -9.41 -22.80
N ALA A 100 0.40 -10.69 -22.96
CA ALA A 100 -0.69 -11.30 -22.19
C ALA A 100 -0.34 -11.38 -20.70
N VAL A 101 0.88 -11.79 -20.35
CA VAL A 101 1.36 -11.77 -18.95
C VAL A 101 1.32 -10.36 -18.40
N SER A 102 1.83 -9.38 -19.15
CA SER A 102 1.83 -7.97 -18.72
C SER A 102 0.41 -7.44 -18.50
N PHE A 103 -0.53 -7.82 -19.36
CA PHE A 103 -1.95 -7.46 -19.25
C PHE A 103 -2.61 -8.07 -18.01
N VAL A 104 -2.44 -9.38 -17.80
CA VAL A 104 -3.00 -10.10 -16.64
C VAL A 104 -2.46 -9.54 -15.33
N VAL A 105 -1.16 -9.20 -15.29
CA VAL A 105 -0.56 -8.59 -14.12
C VAL A 105 -1.21 -7.25 -13.82
N VAL A 106 -1.47 -6.39 -14.79
CA VAL A 106 -2.07 -5.06 -14.55
C VAL A 106 -3.56 -5.13 -14.19
N LEU A 107 -4.26 -6.20 -14.58
CA LEU A 107 -5.71 -6.35 -14.44
C LEU A 107 -6.28 -6.04 -13.03
N PRO A 108 -5.67 -6.50 -11.91
CA PRO A 108 -6.24 -6.26 -10.57
C PRO A 108 -6.40 -4.79 -10.19
N ILE A 109 -5.53 -3.90 -10.71
CA ILE A 109 -5.62 -2.45 -10.47
C ILE A 109 -6.57 -1.77 -11.47
N ALA A 110 -6.74 -2.36 -12.67
CA ALA A 110 -7.65 -1.84 -13.68
C ALA A 110 -9.13 -2.15 -13.36
N LEU A 111 -9.38 -3.26 -12.67
CA LEU A 111 -10.74 -3.65 -12.27
C LEU A 111 -11.21 -2.90 -11.01
N PRO A 112 -12.52 -2.62 -10.89
CA PRO A 112 -13.08 -2.14 -9.62
C PRO A 112 -12.78 -3.15 -8.50
N GLY A 113 -12.35 -2.68 -7.33
CA GLY A 113 -11.97 -3.54 -6.21
C GLY A 113 -13.04 -4.55 -5.78
N ILE A 114 -14.33 -4.18 -5.92
CA ILE A 114 -15.47 -5.07 -5.63
C ILE A 114 -15.49 -6.27 -6.58
N VAL A 115 -15.24 -6.05 -7.88
CA VAL A 115 -15.22 -7.11 -8.89
C VAL A 115 -14.10 -8.10 -8.58
N THR A 116 -12.90 -7.59 -8.28
CA THR A 116 -11.76 -8.41 -7.88
C THR A 116 -12.04 -9.19 -6.60
N GLY A 117 -12.63 -8.54 -5.59
CA GLY A 117 -12.97 -9.16 -4.31
C GLY A 117 -13.97 -10.31 -4.48
N VAL A 118 -15.06 -10.09 -5.23
CA VAL A 118 -16.07 -11.13 -5.50
C VAL A 118 -15.47 -12.28 -6.32
N ALA A 119 -14.69 -11.98 -7.36
CA ALA A 119 -14.05 -13.00 -8.19
C ALA A 119 -13.08 -13.88 -7.37
N LEU A 120 -12.28 -13.26 -6.49
CA LEU A 120 -11.40 -13.99 -5.57
C LEU A 120 -12.18 -14.81 -4.55
N ASN A 121 -13.27 -14.28 -3.99
CA ASN A 121 -14.14 -15.03 -3.09
C ASN A 121 -14.67 -16.29 -3.77
N THR A 122 -15.20 -16.16 -4.98
CA THR A 122 -15.68 -17.30 -5.77
C THR A 122 -14.55 -18.29 -6.01
N ALA A 123 -13.37 -17.84 -6.47
CA ALA A 123 -12.23 -18.71 -6.71
C ALA A 123 -11.76 -19.46 -5.46
N PHE A 124 -11.71 -18.79 -4.30
CA PHE A 124 -11.31 -19.42 -3.05
C PHE A 124 -12.35 -20.45 -2.60
N ARG A 125 -13.64 -20.15 -2.69
CA ARG A 125 -14.70 -21.10 -2.32
C ARG A 125 -14.82 -22.28 -3.26
N THR A 126 -14.57 -22.10 -4.56
CA THR A 126 -14.71 -23.19 -5.54
C THR A 126 -13.46 -24.04 -5.68
N VAL A 127 -12.28 -23.46 -5.50
CA VAL A 127 -10.99 -24.15 -5.73
C VAL A 127 -10.27 -24.48 -4.43
N LEU A 128 -10.17 -23.55 -3.48
CA LEU A 128 -9.37 -23.73 -2.26
C LEU A 128 -10.16 -24.41 -1.13
N GLU A 129 -11.43 -24.07 -0.96
CA GLU A 129 -12.26 -24.62 0.12
C GLU A 129 -12.42 -26.16 0.01
N PRO A 130 -12.61 -26.77 -1.18
CA PRO A 130 -12.59 -28.23 -1.33
C PRO A 130 -11.24 -28.88 -1.00
N LEU A 131 -10.15 -28.11 -1.06
CA LEU A 131 -8.79 -28.55 -0.67
C LEU A 131 -8.51 -28.35 0.83
N GLY A 132 -9.52 -27.94 1.61
CA GLY A 132 -9.41 -27.71 3.06
C GLY A 132 -8.92 -26.32 3.43
N VAL A 133 -8.83 -25.37 2.48
CA VAL A 133 -8.38 -24.00 2.72
C VAL A 133 -9.58 -23.05 2.65
N GLY A 134 -10.17 -22.77 3.81
CA GLY A 134 -11.27 -21.80 3.93
C GLY A 134 -10.79 -20.34 3.90
N LEU A 135 -11.76 -19.42 3.86
CA LEU A 135 -11.48 -17.98 3.99
C LEU A 135 -10.82 -17.70 5.35
N GLY A 136 -9.79 -16.86 5.34
CA GLY A 136 -9.00 -16.51 6.51
C GLY A 136 -7.92 -15.48 6.20
N LEU A 137 -6.93 -15.36 7.08
CA LEU A 137 -5.82 -14.42 6.87
C LEU A 137 -5.01 -14.77 5.60
N PHE A 138 -4.88 -16.06 5.27
CA PHE A 138 -4.19 -16.50 4.07
C PHE A 138 -4.85 -15.99 2.78
N THR A 139 -6.18 -16.11 2.66
CA THR A 139 -6.91 -15.64 1.48
C THR A 139 -6.88 -14.11 1.35
N VAL A 140 -6.86 -13.39 2.48
CA VAL A 140 -6.62 -11.93 2.49
C VAL A 140 -5.21 -11.61 1.96
N ILE A 141 -4.17 -12.29 2.45
CA ILE A 141 -2.79 -12.11 1.99
C ILE A 141 -2.67 -12.36 0.48
N VAL A 142 -3.23 -13.47 -0.02
CA VAL A 142 -3.21 -13.81 -1.45
C VAL A 142 -4.00 -12.79 -2.27
N GLY A 143 -5.18 -12.39 -1.80
CA GLY A 143 -6.00 -11.38 -2.47
C GLY A 143 -5.27 -10.05 -2.59
N HIS A 144 -4.62 -9.60 -1.51
CA HIS A 144 -3.86 -8.36 -1.50
C HIS A 144 -2.59 -8.44 -2.37
N ALA A 145 -1.95 -9.60 -2.41
CA ALA A 145 -0.77 -9.83 -3.24
C ALA A 145 -1.06 -9.57 -4.73
N THR A 146 -2.29 -9.82 -5.21
CA THR A 146 -2.64 -9.66 -6.65
C THR A 146 -2.35 -8.26 -7.19
N PHE A 147 -2.76 -7.20 -6.48
CA PHE A 147 -2.47 -5.82 -6.87
C PHE A 147 -1.09 -5.34 -6.40
N CYS A 148 -0.59 -5.87 -5.27
CA CYS A 148 0.75 -5.53 -4.78
C CYS A 148 1.86 -5.96 -5.74
N ILE A 149 1.69 -7.10 -6.41
CA ILE A 149 2.63 -7.61 -7.43
C ILE A 149 2.86 -6.58 -8.54
N VAL A 150 1.81 -5.88 -8.97
CA VAL A 150 1.88 -4.85 -10.03
C VAL A 150 2.68 -3.64 -9.59
N VAL A 151 2.49 -3.23 -8.34
CA VAL A 151 3.15 -2.06 -7.76
C VAL A 151 4.65 -2.32 -7.65
N VAL A 152 5.04 -3.49 -7.14
CA VAL A 152 6.45 -3.90 -7.09
C VAL A 152 7.01 -4.04 -8.50
N SER A 153 6.33 -4.76 -9.40
CA SER A 153 6.85 -5.01 -10.74
C SER A 153 7.08 -3.71 -11.52
N ASN A 154 6.17 -2.75 -11.45
CA ASN A 154 6.32 -1.45 -12.09
C ASN A 154 7.50 -0.64 -11.53
N ASN A 155 7.71 -0.67 -10.21
CA ASN A 155 8.86 0.00 -9.58
C ASN A 155 10.18 -0.62 -10.04
N VAL A 156 10.27 -1.94 -10.08
CA VAL A 156 11.46 -2.66 -10.54
C VAL A 156 11.69 -2.44 -12.04
N ILE A 157 10.66 -2.52 -12.89
CA ILE A 157 10.75 -2.24 -14.33
C ILE A 157 11.27 -0.81 -14.57
N ALA A 158 10.73 0.18 -13.85
CA ALA A 158 11.17 1.56 -13.99
C ALA A 158 12.66 1.72 -13.67
N ARG A 159 13.18 0.98 -12.68
CA ARG A 159 14.60 0.98 -12.33
C ARG A 159 15.45 0.24 -13.36
N LEU A 160 15.01 -0.94 -13.82
CA LEU A 160 15.71 -1.73 -14.83
C LEU A 160 15.84 -0.96 -16.16
N ARG A 161 14.84 -0.18 -16.57
CA ARG A 161 14.90 0.66 -17.78
C ARG A 161 15.96 1.76 -17.73
N ARG A 162 16.39 2.17 -16.54
CA ARG A 162 17.45 3.17 -16.33
C ARG A 162 18.83 2.53 -16.14
N MET A 163 18.91 1.20 -16.13
CA MET A 163 20.16 0.47 -15.92
C MET A 163 20.76 0.05 -17.27
N PRO A 164 21.99 0.47 -17.61
CA PRO A 164 22.70 -0.03 -18.78
C PRO A 164 22.83 -1.57 -18.72
N GLY A 165 22.61 -2.24 -19.85
CA GLY A 165 22.85 -3.69 -19.98
C GLY A 165 24.33 -4.06 -19.85
N SER A 166 25.23 -3.11 -20.11
CA SER A 166 26.68 -3.31 -20.09
C SER A 166 27.25 -3.77 -18.75
N TYR A 167 26.58 -3.47 -17.63
CA TYR A 167 27.01 -3.99 -16.32
C TYR A 167 26.89 -5.50 -16.20
N GLU A 168 25.85 -6.07 -16.81
CA GLU A 168 25.64 -7.52 -16.80
C GLU A 168 26.60 -8.22 -17.78
N GLU A 169 26.83 -7.61 -18.95
CA GLU A 169 27.82 -8.06 -19.93
C GLU A 169 29.23 -8.05 -19.36
N ALA A 170 29.66 -6.93 -18.75
CA ALA A 170 30.99 -6.82 -18.13
C ALA A 170 31.21 -7.83 -17.00
N ALA A 171 30.18 -8.14 -16.21
CA ALA A 171 30.27 -9.18 -15.18
C ALA A 171 30.48 -10.57 -15.82
N MET A 172 29.79 -10.87 -16.92
CA MET A 172 29.96 -12.12 -17.66
C MET A 172 31.33 -12.21 -18.34
N ASP A 173 31.87 -11.10 -18.85
CA ASP A 173 33.23 -11.03 -19.41
C ASP A 173 34.30 -11.33 -18.36
N LEU A 174 34.06 -10.96 -17.10
CA LEU A 174 34.89 -11.30 -15.94
C LEU A 174 34.66 -12.73 -15.41
N GLY A 175 33.84 -13.54 -16.09
CA GLY A 175 33.56 -14.93 -15.75
C GLY A 175 32.45 -15.14 -14.72
N ALA A 176 31.67 -14.11 -14.37
CA ALA A 176 30.52 -14.27 -13.48
C ALA A 176 29.34 -14.93 -14.22
N HIS A 177 28.77 -15.98 -13.63
CA HIS A 177 27.52 -16.57 -14.13
C HIS A 177 26.29 -15.74 -13.69
N SER A 178 25.14 -15.94 -14.33
CA SER A 178 23.95 -15.10 -14.16
C SER A 178 23.50 -14.90 -12.70
N PHE A 179 23.52 -15.95 -11.87
CA PHE A 179 23.18 -15.82 -10.44
C PHE A 179 24.15 -14.92 -9.68
N ARG A 180 25.46 -15.00 -9.97
CA ARG A 180 26.47 -14.14 -9.35
C ARG A 180 26.34 -12.70 -9.84
N THR A 181 26.13 -12.49 -11.14
CA THR A 181 25.80 -11.17 -11.70
C THR A 181 24.56 -10.57 -11.04
N PHE A 182 23.53 -11.39 -10.79
CA PHE A 182 22.33 -10.92 -10.11
C PHE A 182 22.63 -10.47 -8.67
N VAL A 183 23.31 -11.28 -7.88
CA VAL A 183 23.59 -10.97 -6.46
C VAL A 183 24.55 -9.78 -6.32
N ASP A 184 25.62 -9.74 -7.11
CA ASP A 184 26.71 -8.79 -6.93
C ASP A 184 26.43 -7.44 -7.62
N ILE A 185 25.68 -7.45 -8.73
CA ILE A 185 25.47 -6.25 -9.57
C ILE A 185 23.99 -5.86 -9.60
N THR A 186 23.13 -6.74 -10.12
CA THR A 186 21.75 -6.38 -10.44
C THR A 186 20.93 -6.07 -9.18
N PHE A 187 20.97 -6.94 -8.17
CA PHE A 187 20.20 -6.79 -6.93
C PHE A 187 20.58 -5.53 -6.15
N PRO A 188 21.86 -5.21 -5.91
CA PRO A 188 22.27 -3.95 -5.29
C PRO A 188 21.78 -2.72 -6.06
N LEU A 189 21.74 -2.80 -7.41
CA LEU A 189 21.24 -1.73 -8.25
C LEU A 189 19.72 -1.60 -8.26
N VAL A 190 18.95 -2.68 -8.04
CA VAL A 190 17.48 -2.62 -7.95
C VAL A 190 16.94 -2.50 -6.52
N ARG A 191 17.78 -2.66 -5.48
CA ARG A 191 17.33 -2.71 -4.07
C ARG A 191 16.51 -1.50 -3.64
N SER A 192 16.87 -0.29 -4.08
CA SER A 192 16.12 0.91 -3.69
C SER A 192 14.72 0.93 -4.30
N ALA A 193 14.57 0.40 -5.52
CA ALA A 193 13.28 0.22 -6.16
C ALA A 193 12.46 -0.90 -5.49
N LEU A 194 13.10 -1.95 -5.00
CA LEU A 194 12.45 -3.01 -4.22
C LEU A 194 11.91 -2.46 -2.90
N VAL A 195 12.71 -1.69 -2.15
CA VAL A 195 12.25 -1.09 -0.89
C VAL A 195 11.13 -0.08 -1.14
N ALA A 196 11.25 0.79 -2.15
CA ALA A 196 10.19 1.74 -2.50
C ALA A 196 8.91 1.02 -2.93
N GLY A 197 9.01 0.03 -3.83
CA GLY A 197 7.88 -0.78 -4.27
C GLY A 197 7.24 -1.60 -3.13
N GLY A 198 8.06 -2.12 -2.22
CA GLY A 198 7.61 -2.84 -1.02
C GLY A 198 6.87 -1.95 -0.03
N LEU A 199 7.36 -0.74 0.24
CA LEU A 199 6.66 0.24 1.10
C LEU A 199 5.32 0.65 0.49
N LEU A 200 5.25 0.85 -0.82
CA LEU A 200 4.01 1.15 -1.54
C LEU A 200 3.04 -0.03 -1.50
N ALA A 201 3.52 -1.26 -1.72
CA ALA A 201 2.71 -2.47 -1.62
C ALA A 201 2.14 -2.67 -0.20
N PHE A 202 2.97 -2.46 0.82
CA PHE A 202 2.53 -2.52 2.21
C PHE A 202 1.44 -1.48 2.49
N ALA A 203 1.65 -0.23 2.08
CA ALA A 203 0.69 0.84 2.29
C ALA A 203 -0.66 0.54 1.62
N LEU A 204 -0.63 0.05 0.37
CA LEU A 204 -1.85 -0.34 -0.35
C LEU A 204 -2.56 -1.51 0.33
N SER A 205 -1.85 -2.54 0.75
CA SER A 205 -2.45 -3.67 1.44
C SER A 205 -2.97 -3.30 2.84
N PHE A 206 -2.33 -2.35 3.52
CA PHE A 206 -2.68 -1.97 4.88
C PHE A 206 -3.99 -1.19 4.93
N ASP A 207 -4.27 -0.37 3.91
CA ASP A 207 -5.47 0.46 3.78
C ASP A 207 -6.61 -0.23 3.00
N GLU A 208 -6.42 -1.48 2.58
CA GLU A 208 -7.40 -2.17 1.76
C GLU A 208 -8.60 -2.65 2.58
N ILE A 209 -9.80 -2.24 2.15
CA ILE A 209 -11.07 -2.62 2.78
C ILE A 209 -11.91 -3.53 1.88
N VAL A 210 -11.93 -3.27 0.58
CA VAL A 210 -12.89 -3.88 -0.35
C VAL A 210 -12.54 -5.34 -0.57
N VAL A 211 -11.32 -5.64 -1.02
CA VAL A 211 -10.86 -7.01 -1.23
C VAL A 211 -10.86 -7.79 0.08
N THR A 212 -10.46 -7.16 1.20
CA THR A 212 -10.53 -7.81 2.52
C THR A 212 -11.97 -8.23 2.85
N THR A 213 -12.96 -7.37 2.63
CA THR A 213 -14.38 -7.67 2.95
C THR A 213 -14.87 -8.95 2.27
N PHE A 214 -14.40 -9.23 1.06
CA PHE A 214 -14.76 -10.44 0.32
C PHE A 214 -13.83 -11.63 0.57
N THR A 215 -12.62 -11.44 1.09
CA THR A 215 -11.63 -12.52 1.23
C THR A 215 -11.34 -12.91 2.67
N ALA A 216 -11.79 -12.12 3.65
CA ALA A 216 -11.67 -12.42 5.07
C ALA A 216 -12.63 -13.53 5.51
N GLY A 217 -12.14 -14.40 6.38
CA GLY A 217 -12.94 -15.42 7.06
C GLY A 217 -13.51 -14.94 8.39
N PRO A 218 -14.33 -15.77 9.06
CA PRO A 218 -14.82 -15.47 10.41
C PRO A 218 -13.68 -15.17 11.38
N GLY A 219 -13.81 -14.08 12.15
CA GLY A 219 -12.80 -13.67 13.12
C GLY A 219 -11.56 -12.99 12.52
N ILE A 220 -11.47 -12.85 11.20
CA ILE A 220 -10.41 -12.08 10.54
C ILE A 220 -10.94 -10.69 10.22
N GLN A 221 -10.40 -9.68 10.88
CA GLN A 221 -10.79 -8.29 10.67
C GLN A 221 -9.54 -7.44 10.58
N THR A 222 -9.32 -6.78 9.43
CA THR A 222 -8.26 -5.78 9.30
C THR A 222 -8.71 -4.46 9.92
N LEU A 223 -7.76 -3.59 10.21
CA LEU A 223 -8.01 -2.30 10.83
C LEU A 223 -8.96 -1.39 10.01
N PRO A 224 -8.86 -1.27 8.67
CA PRO A 224 -9.85 -0.54 7.87
C PRO A 224 -11.26 -1.11 8.00
N VAL A 225 -11.40 -2.44 7.98
CA VAL A 225 -12.70 -3.11 8.16
C VAL A 225 -13.24 -2.90 9.57
N TRP A 226 -12.38 -2.90 10.60
CA TRP A 226 -12.75 -2.60 11.98
C TRP A 226 -13.23 -1.16 12.14
N ILE A 227 -12.52 -0.18 11.58
CA ILE A 227 -12.91 1.23 11.56
C ILE A 227 -14.29 1.37 10.90
N PHE A 228 -14.46 0.80 9.70
CA PHE A 228 -15.72 0.85 8.96
C PHE A 228 -16.90 0.21 9.71
N SER A 229 -16.66 -0.92 10.38
CA SER A 229 -17.70 -1.64 11.12
C SER A 229 -18.13 -0.93 12.41
N ASN A 230 -17.26 -0.08 12.97
CA ASN A 230 -17.47 0.57 14.27
C ASN A 230 -17.74 2.07 14.19
N MET A 231 -17.42 2.75 13.08
CA MET A 231 -17.62 4.20 12.95
C MET A 231 -19.08 4.65 13.10
N ALA A 232 -20.03 3.79 12.71
CA ALA A 232 -21.46 4.08 12.83
C ALA A 232 -22.04 3.75 14.23
N ARG A 233 -21.24 3.21 15.15
CA ARG A 233 -21.68 2.85 16.50
C ARG A 233 -21.34 3.98 17.46
N PRO A 234 -22.32 4.70 18.05
CA PRO A 234 -22.05 5.89 18.88
C PRO A 234 -21.08 5.65 20.04
N GLN A 235 -21.11 4.47 20.64
CA GLN A 235 -20.23 4.10 21.76
C GLN A 235 -18.78 3.83 21.32
N GLN A 236 -18.56 3.46 20.06
CA GLN A 236 -17.22 3.16 19.50
C GLN A 236 -16.66 4.34 18.70
N ALA A 237 -17.51 5.24 18.21
CA ALA A 237 -17.12 6.33 17.32
C ALA A 237 -15.96 7.19 17.87
N PRO A 238 -15.91 7.58 19.15
CA PRO A 238 -14.74 8.31 19.68
C PRO A 238 -13.45 7.50 19.64
N VAL A 239 -13.51 6.19 19.97
CA VAL A 239 -12.36 5.28 19.89
C VAL A 239 -11.89 5.12 18.44
N VAL A 240 -12.82 5.01 17.49
CA VAL A 240 -12.52 4.95 16.06
C VAL A 240 -11.84 6.23 15.59
N ASN A 241 -12.29 7.40 16.04
CA ASN A 241 -11.65 8.69 15.71
C ASN A 241 -10.19 8.74 16.20
N VAL A 242 -9.91 8.23 17.41
CA VAL A 242 -8.53 8.12 17.92
C VAL A 242 -7.69 7.17 17.07
N VAL A 243 -8.20 5.98 16.78
CA VAL A 243 -7.48 5.01 15.94
C VAL A 243 -7.20 5.60 14.55
N ALA A 244 -8.19 6.27 13.94
CA ALA A 244 -8.02 6.96 12.67
C ALA A 244 -6.98 8.09 12.75
N ALA A 245 -7.00 8.90 13.81
CA ALA A 245 -6.00 9.94 14.05
C ALA A 245 -4.58 9.37 14.17
N VAL A 246 -4.40 8.28 14.92
CA VAL A 246 -3.13 7.56 15.03
C VAL A 246 -2.68 7.05 13.67
N LEU A 247 -3.57 6.48 12.87
CA LEU A 247 -3.25 6.00 11.52
C LEU A 247 -2.82 7.12 10.58
N VAL A 248 -3.51 8.26 10.60
CA VAL A 248 -3.12 9.45 9.84
C VAL A 248 -1.70 9.88 10.20
N LEU A 249 -1.38 9.96 11.49
CA LEU A 249 -0.03 10.32 11.95
C LEU A 249 1.02 9.27 11.55
N LEU A 250 0.71 7.98 11.71
CA LEU A 250 1.63 6.89 11.38
C LEU A 250 1.90 6.76 9.88
N SER A 251 0.93 7.11 9.02
CA SER A 251 1.07 7.05 7.56
C SER A 251 2.18 7.98 7.03
N VAL A 252 2.55 9.01 7.79
CA VAL A 252 3.65 9.93 7.46
C VAL A 252 4.99 9.18 7.40
N ILE A 253 5.19 8.17 8.25
CA ILE A 253 6.46 7.44 8.38
C ILE A 253 6.82 6.69 7.08
N PRO A 254 6.00 5.76 6.55
CA PRO A 254 6.32 5.05 5.31
C PRO A 254 6.43 5.99 4.11
N ILE A 255 5.63 7.06 4.05
CA ILE A 255 5.71 8.08 2.99
C ILE A 255 7.07 8.80 3.05
N TYR A 256 7.47 9.26 4.23
CA TYR A 256 8.75 9.94 4.43
C TYR A 256 9.94 9.02 4.07
N LEU A 257 9.90 7.76 4.50
CA LEU A 257 10.93 6.76 4.18
C LEU A 257 10.99 6.49 2.66
N ALA A 258 9.84 6.29 2.01
CA ALA A 258 9.78 6.05 0.57
C ALA A 258 10.31 7.25 -0.24
N GLN A 259 9.99 8.49 0.18
CA GLN A 259 10.50 9.70 -0.45
C GLN A 259 12.02 9.84 -0.30
N ARG A 260 12.56 9.62 0.91
CA ARG A 260 14.01 9.69 1.15
C ARG A 260 14.78 8.69 0.28
N LEU A 261 14.35 7.44 0.27
CA LEU A 261 14.98 6.37 -0.53
C LEU A 261 14.89 6.61 -2.04
N SER A 262 13.80 7.26 -2.50
CA SER A 262 13.63 7.65 -3.89
C SER A 262 14.49 8.87 -4.27
N SER A 263 14.73 9.80 -3.33
CA SER A 263 15.53 11.00 -3.55
C SER A 263 17.05 10.72 -3.64
N ASP A 264 17.57 9.79 -2.85
CA ASP A 264 18.99 9.38 -2.92
C ASP A 264 19.32 8.75 -4.29
N THR A 265 18.33 8.10 -4.90
CA THR A 265 18.44 7.54 -6.25
C THR A 265 18.59 8.63 -7.33
N ALA A 266 18.00 9.82 -7.15
CA ALA A 266 18.12 10.93 -8.10
C ALA A 266 19.44 11.71 -7.93
N SER A 267 20.01 11.71 -6.71
CA SER A 267 21.32 12.34 -6.43
C SER A 267 22.49 11.52 -6.98
N GLY A 268 22.39 10.18 -6.96
CA GLY A 268 23.47 9.29 -7.41
C GLY A 268 23.66 9.18 -8.93
N SER A 269 22.78 9.76 -9.75
CA SER A 269 22.92 9.75 -11.23
C SER A 269 23.68 10.97 -11.78
N ARG A 270 24.30 11.77 -10.92
CA ARG A 270 25.08 12.97 -11.28
C ARG A 270 26.60 12.76 -11.18
N ILE A 271 27.07 11.52 -11.16
CA ILE A 271 28.51 11.20 -11.18
C ILE A 271 28.82 10.44 -12.46
#